data_AF-A0A452F5Y7-F1
#
_entry.id   AF-A0A452F5Y7-F1
#
_cell.length_a   1.000
_cell.length_b   1.000
_cell.length_c   1.000
_cell.angle_alpha   90.00
_cell.angle_beta   90.00
_cell.angle_gamma   90.00
#
_symmetry.space_group_name_H-M   'P 1'
#
loop_
_entity.id
_entity.type
_entity.pdbx_description
1 polymer ?
#
loop_
_entity_poly.entity_id
_entity_poly.type
_entity_poly.pdbx_seq_one_letter_code
_entity_poly.pdbx_strand_id
1 'polypeptide(L)'
;MEEAGQDPLDDVQEVMEIPKLEVTKQTLDFLNSDLEKDLQRMDEANQVLLKKIQEKEETIQSLERDITLSVRQAREREELNHFISKKEEALRDLELETAKLEKNKEILSRSVVEVQKEISRKCKNVGLDKEALKQMLAELKVKLQKSTESCASQEKELVKIESDYQSVYQLCEDQAHYIKKYQEILRQMEKEKEMMLLEKEVQRWGSSIQSAKTRPGADYGSDHQLLIAKFRLRLKKVGKTIRPHRCKAQNNSVQIVKPGSTLVETIQSNMVSFPCPRLEHFRYFISMVMIFFRLLGYVLFYLQYINPDLLVDALPVVMSRETLKRLREALFPFLTLEVEEVLPH
;
A
#
# COMPACT_ATOMS: atom_id res chain seq x y z
N MET A 1 15.00 -41.30 87.44
CA MET A 1 14.38 -39.96 87.38
C MET A 1 15.50 -39.00 87.75
N GLU A 2 16.05 -38.32 86.76
CA GLU A 2 16.93 -37.13 86.83
C GLU A 2 17.04 -36.69 85.35
N GLU A 3 15.98 -36.05 84.85
CA GLU A 3 15.78 -34.59 84.83
C GLU A 3 16.71 -33.93 83.78
N ALA A 4 16.19 -33.90 82.55
CA ALA A 4 16.79 -33.14 81.46
C ALA A 4 16.69 -31.66 81.80
N GLY A 5 17.81 -31.05 82.19
CA GLY A 5 17.90 -29.61 82.37
C GLY A 5 17.73 -28.90 81.03
N GLN A 6 16.56 -28.30 80.81
CA GLN A 6 16.39 -27.24 79.83
C GLN A 6 16.93 -25.95 80.44
N ASP A 7 17.92 -25.36 79.76
CA ASP A 7 18.63 -24.16 80.18
C ASP A 7 17.68 -22.94 80.12
N PRO A 8 17.40 -22.24 81.25
CA PRO A 8 16.45 -21.12 81.28
C PRO A 8 16.83 -19.91 80.42
N LEU A 9 18.05 -19.88 79.87
CA LEU A 9 18.56 -18.80 79.02
C LEU A 9 18.07 -18.90 77.57
N ASP A 10 17.79 -20.09 77.06
CA ASP A 10 17.33 -20.32 75.68
C ASP A 10 15.90 -19.77 75.48
N ASP A 11 15.02 -19.99 76.47
CA ASP A 11 13.63 -19.52 76.46
C ASP A 11 13.52 -17.97 76.47
N VAL A 12 14.42 -17.27 77.17
CA VAL A 12 14.41 -15.79 77.24
C VAL A 12 14.93 -15.15 75.96
N GLN A 13 15.87 -15.82 75.29
CA GLN A 13 16.39 -15.39 73.99
C GLN A 13 15.34 -15.58 72.89
N GLU A 14 14.63 -16.71 72.88
CA GLU A 14 13.52 -17.00 71.96
C GLU A 14 12.36 -15.98 72.10
N VAL A 15 12.02 -15.59 73.34
CA VAL A 15 10.97 -14.58 73.63
C VAL A 15 11.30 -13.18 73.10
N MET A 16 12.58 -12.79 73.03
CA MET A 16 12.98 -11.50 72.43
C MET A 16 13.21 -11.55 70.92
N GLU A 17 13.48 -12.72 70.36
CA GLU A 17 13.67 -12.91 68.93
C GLU A 17 12.35 -12.93 68.17
N ILE A 18 11.28 -13.48 68.74
CA ILE A 18 9.94 -13.52 68.10
C ILE A 18 9.39 -12.12 67.77
N PRO A 19 9.41 -11.12 68.68
CA PRO A 19 8.95 -9.76 68.35
C PRO A 19 9.82 -9.05 67.31
N LYS A 20 11.14 -9.30 67.32
CA LYS A 20 12.04 -8.75 66.30
C LYS A 20 11.70 -9.32 64.92
N LEU A 21 11.53 -10.64 64.83
CA LEU A 21 11.12 -11.33 63.61
C LEU A 21 9.76 -10.85 63.09
N GLU A 22 8.81 -10.58 63.98
CA GLU A 22 7.50 -10.02 63.60
C GLU A 22 7.63 -8.60 63.00
N VAL A 23 8.50 -7.75 63.55
CA VAL A 23 8.79 -6.43 62.98
C VAL A 23 9.49 -6.55 61.61
N THR A 24 10.44 -7.48 61.46
CA THR A 24 11.10 -7.74 60.18
C THR A 24 10.10 -8.22 59.13
N LYS A 25 9.17 -9.11 59.52
CA LYS A 25 8.11 -9.62 58.65
C LYS A 25 7.18 -8.50 58.17
N GLN A 26 6.71 -7.63 59.07
CA GLN A 26 5.87 -6.50 58.70
C GLN A 26 6.59 -5.51 57.76
N THR A 27 7.89 -5.30 57.99
CA THR A 27 8.72 -4.49 57.09
C THR A 27 8.82 -5.11 55.70
N LEU A 28 9.01 -6.43 55.64
CA LEU A 28 9.08 -7.21 54.41
C LEU A 28 7.74 -7.21 53.67
N ASP A 29 6.61 -7.35 54.38
CA ASP A 29 5.26 -7.26 53.80
C ASP A 29 4.98 -5.88 53.20
N PHE A 30 5.43 -4.81 53.85
CA PHE A 30 5.33 -3.45 53.32
C PHE A 30 6.15 -3.27 52.04
N LEU A 31 7.42 -3.71 52.05
CA LEU A 31 8.32 -3.68 50.88
C LEU A 31 7.74 -4.48 49.71
N ASN A 32 7.20 -5.67 49.98
CA ASN A 32 6.55 -6.49 48.95
C ASN A 32 5.32 -5.79 48.36
N SER A 33 4.49 -5.16 49.18
CA SER A 33 3.33 -4.39 48.70
C SER A 33 3.74 -3.19 47.86
N ASP A 34 4.85 -2.53 48.17
CA ASP A 34 5.36 -1.41 47.39
C ASP A 34 5.92 -1.88 46.04
N LEU A 35 6.69 -2.96 46.05
CA LEU A 35 7.20 -3.61 44.83
C LEU A 35 6.07 -4.06 43.91
N GLU A 36 5.00 -4.65 44.45
CA GLU A 36 3.84 -5.09 43.66
C GLU A 36 3.14 -3.89 42.98
N LYS A 37 3.03 -2.75 43.66
CA LYS A 37 2.48 -1.53 43.07
C LYS A 37 3.37 -0.98 41.96
N ASP A 38 4.68 -1.01 42.14
CA ASP A 38 5.61 -0.52 41.12
C ASP A 38 5.65 -1.42 39.89
N LEU A 39 5.58 -2.75 40.08
CA LEU A 39 5.37 -3.69 38.97
C LEU A 39 4.08 -3.39 38.22
N GLN A 40 2.97 -3.18 38.93
CA GLN A 40 1.70 -2.83 38.30
C GLN A 40 1.76 -1.50 37.53
N ARG A 41 2.39 -0.46 38.09
CA ARG A 41 2.58 0.82 37.39
C ARG A 41 3.42 0.66 36.12
N MET A 42 4.46 -0.15 36.20
CA MET A 42 5.32 -0.45 35.05
C MET A 42 4.54 -1.19 33.96
N ASP A 43 3.70 -2.17 34.34
CA ASP A 43 2.84 -2.88 33.40
C ASP A 43 1.81 -1.96 32.74
N GLU A 44 1.17 -1.08 33.51
CA GLU A 44 0.23 -0.08 32.98
C GLU A 44 0.93 0.87 31.99
N ALA A 45 2.14 1.36 32.33
CA ALA A 45 2.92 2.21 31.44
C ALA A 45 3.34 1.48 30.14
N ASN A 46 3.75 0.22 30.24
CA ASN A 46 4.11 -0.61 29.09
C ASN A 46 2.91 -0.87 28.18
N GLN A 47 1.72 -1.11 28.74
CA GLN A 47 0.49 -1.25 27.95
C GLN A 47 0.14 0.04 27.18
N VAL A 48 0.31 1.21 27.80
CA VAL A 48 0.11 2.50 27.14
C VAL A 48 1.10 2.71 26.00
N LEU A 49 2.38 2.35 26.20
CA LEU A 49 3.40 2.41 25.16
C LEU A 49 3.10 1.46 24.01
N LEU A 50 2.66 0.22 24.30
CA LEU A 50 2.27 -0.74 23.26
C LEU A 50 1.13 -0.21 22.38
N LYS A 51 0.10 0.41 22.98
CA LYS A 51 -0.98 1.06 22.20
C LYS A 51 -0.45 2.17 21.31
N LYS A 52 0.42 3.03 21.83
CA LYS A 52 1.04 4.10 21.03
C LYS A 52 1.92 3.56 19.90
N ILE A 53 2.65 2.48 20.13
CA ILE A 53 3.45 1.81 19.09
C ILE A 53 2.52 1.30 18.00
N GLN A 54 1.44 0.61 18.36
CA GLN A 54 0.48 0.08 17.40
C GLN A 54 -0.19 1.20 16.58
N GLU A 55 -0.64 2.28 17.22
CA GLU A 55 -1.18 3.45 16.51
C GLU A 55 -0.16 4.05 15.52
N LYS A 56 1.11 4.13 15.91
CA LYS A 56 2.17 4.60 15.01
C LYS A 56 2.42 3.64 13.86
N GLU A 57 2.43 2.33 14.11
CA GLU A 57 2.56 1.29 13.08
C GLU A 57 1.47 1.43 12.01
N GLU A 58 0.21 1.64 12.42
CA GLU A 58 -0.92 1.85 11.51
C GLU A 58 -0.74 3.11 10.66
N THR A 59 -0.26 4.22 11.25
CA THR A 59 0.03 5.45 10.50
C THR A 59 1.18 5.26 9.50
N ILE A 60 2.23 4.52 9.87
CA ILE A 60 3.35 4.23 8.99
C ILE A 60 2.86 3.39 7.80
N GLN A 61 2.09 2.33 8.05
CA GLN A 61 1.53 1.50 6.99
C GLN A 61 0.62 2.29 6.04
N SER A 62 -0.14 3.26 6.54
CA SER A 62 -0.93 4.17 5.69
C SER A 62 -0.04 4.99 4.77
N LEU A 63 1.01 5.61 5.32
CA LEU A 63 1.94 6.42 4.55
C LEU A 63 2.73 5.59 3.53
N GLU A 64 3.10 4.35 3.87
CA GLU A 64 3.77 3.43 2.95
C GLU A 64 2.90 3.07 1.74
N ARG A 65 1.59 2.87 1.95
CA ARG A 65 0.63 2.65 0.85
C ARG A 65 0.53 3.89 -0.04
N ASP A 66 0.44 5.07 0.56
CA ASP A 66 0.36 6.33 -0.18
C ASP A 66 1.63 6.61 -1.01
N ILE A 67 2.82 6.37 -0.44
CA ILE A 67 4.10 6.48 -1.14
C ILE A 67 4.15 5.49 -2.32
N THR A 68 3.72 4.25 -2.11
CA THR A 68 3.70 3.23 -3.18
C THR A 68 2.80 3.64 -4.34
N LEU A 69 1.63 4.21 -4.04
CA LEU A 69 0.71 4.72 -5.05
C LEU A 69 1.29 5.95 -5.79
N SER A 70 1.87 6.89 -5.05
CA SER A 70 2.51 8.08 -5.61
C SER A 70 3.68 7.74 -6.54
N VAL A 71 4.52 6.78 -6.15
CA VAL A 71 5.63 6.29 -6.99
C VAL A 71 5.13 5.66 -8.29
N ARG A 72 4.02 4.89 -8.25
CA ARG A 72 3.41 4.36 -9.48
C ARG A 72 2.93 5.49 -10.40
N GLN A 73 2.18 6.45 -9.86
CA GLN A 73 1.67 7.58 -10.63
C GLN A 73 2.79 8.45 -11.23
N ALA A 74 3.91 8.61 -10.51
CA ALA A 74 5.08 9.33 -11.01
C ALA A 74 5.67 8.65 -12.26
N ARG A 75 5.76 7.32 -12.27
CA ARG A 75 6.22 6.55 -13.45
C ARG A 75 5.26 6.69 -14.64
N GLU A 76 3.96 6.56 -14.40
CA GLU A 76 2.93 6.75 -15.45
C GLU A 76 3.01 8.16 -16.07
N ARG A 77 3.25 9.18 -15.24
CA ARG A 77 3.47 10.56 -15.70
C ARG A 77 4.72 10.69 -16.56
N GLU A 78 5.80 10.00 -16.21
CA GLU A 78 7.05 10.02 -16.96
C GLU A 78 6.90 9.35 -18.34
N GLU A 79 6.19 8.21 -18.40
CA GLU A 79 5.85 7.54 -19.67
C GLU A 79 4.99 8.43 -20.58
N LEU A 80 3.98 9.09 -20.01
CA LEU A 80 3.14 10.06 -20.73
C LEU A 80 3.96 11.24 -21.25
N ASN A 81 4.88 11.78 -20.44
CA ASN A 81 5.76 12.88 -20.87
C ASN A 81 6.65 12.48 -22.05
N HIS A 82 7.21 11.26 -22.03
CA HIS A 82 7.97 10.74 -23.17
C HIS A 82 7.11 10.63 -24.43
N PHE A 83 5.88 10.13 -24.32
CA PHE A 83 4.95 10.05 -25.46
C PHE A 83 4.58 11.44 -26.01
N ILE A 84 4.31 12.41 -25.13
CA ILE A 84 4.02 13.79 -25.51
C ILE A 84 5.20 14.38 -26.29
N SER A 85 6.43 14.25 -25.78
CA SER A 85 7.63 14.75 -26.47
C SER A 85 7.77 14.18 -27.88
N LYS A 86 7.55 12.87 -28.05
CA LYS A 86 7.56 12.21 -29.37
C LYS A 86 6.47 12.73 -30.30
N LYS A 87 5.28 13.02 -29.77
CA LYS A 87 4.16 13.58 -30.56
C LYS A 87 4.43 15.03 -30.96
N GLU A 88 5.01 15.83 -30.07
CA GLU A 88 5.41 17.20 -30.37
C GLU A 88 6.50 17.24 -31.45
N GLU A 89 7.44 16.31 -31.45
CA GLU A 89 8.44 16.20 -32.51
C GLU A 89 7.80 15.88 -33.87
N ALA A 90 6.94 14.87 -33.92
CA ALA A 90 6.21 14.54 -35.15
C ALA A 90 5.32 15.69 -35.65
N LEU A 91 4.76 16.48 -34.73
CA LEU A 91 3.99 17.67 -35.09
C LEU A 91 4.88 18.74 -35.73
N ARG A 92 6.07 19.01 -35.18
CA ARG A 92 7.04 19.95 -35.77
C ARG A 92 7.44 19.54 -37.19
N ASP A 93 7.63 18.26 -37.43
CA ASP A 93 7.96 17.75 -38.78
C ASP A 93 6.80 17.97 -39.77
N LEU A 94 5.56 17.71 -39.34
CA LEU A 94 4.37 17.95 -40.16
C LEU A 94 4.15 19.44 -40.46
N GLU A 95 4.42 20.32 -39.49
CA GLU A 95 4.38 21.77 -39.68
C GLU A 95 5.40 22.21 -40.75
N LEU A 96 6.62 21.65 -40.71
CA LEU A 96 7.65 21.92 -41.70
C LEU A 96 7.24 21.46 -43.11
N GLU A 97 6.70 20.26 -43.25
CA GLU A 97 6.21 19.75 -44.54
C GLU A 97 5.02 20.57 -45.06
N THR A 98 4.14 21.02 -44.17
CA THR A 98 3.02 21.91 -44.53
C THR A 98 3.54 23.25 -45.09
N ALA A 99 4.53 23.86 -44.42
CA ALA A 99 5.14 25.11 -44.91
C ALA A 99 5.86 24.93 -46.27
N LYS A 100 6.53 23.80 -46.48
CA LYS A 100 7.12 23.47 -47.79
C LYS A 100 6.06 23.34 -48.88
N LEU A 101 4.96 22.64 -48.59
CA LEU A 101 3.87 22.45 -49.54
C LEU A 101 3.19 23.78 -49.89
N GLU A 102 3.01 24.67 -48.91
CA GLU A 102 2.46 26.01 -49.12
C GLU A 102 3.36 26.86 -50.03
N LYS A 103 4.68 26.86 -49.80
CA LYS A 103 5.64 27.51 -50.69
C LYS A 103 5.58 26.94 -52.12
N ASN A 104 5.47 25.62 -52.27
CA ASN A 104 5.33 24.97 -53.57
C ASN A 104 4.02 25.37 -54.27
N LYS A 105 2.91 25.47 -53.52
CA LYS A 105 1.62 25.96 -54.02
C LYS A 105 1.72 27.40 -54.53
N GLU A 106 2.41 28.30 -53.81
CA GLU A 106 2.63 29.67 -54.27
C GLU A 106 3.47 29.74 -55.56
N ILE A 107 4.53 28.93 -55.65
CA ILE A 107 5.37 28.85 -56.86
C ILE A 107 4.52 28.35 -58.04
N LEU A 108 3.74 27.29 -57.83
CA LEU A 108 2.86 26.74 -58.86
C LEU A 108 1.81 27.76 -59.29
N SER A 109 1.20 28.50 -58.34
CA SER A 109 0.22 29.55 -58.64
C SER A 109 0.83 30.65 -59.51
N ARG A 110 2.05 31.11 -59.19
CA ARG A 110 2.80 32.07 -60.03
C ARG A 110 3.06 31.53 -61.44
N SER A 111 3.51 30.28 -61.55
CA SER A 111 3.78 29.63 -62.83
C SER A 111 2.51 29.48 -63.69
N VAL A 112 1.38 29.11 -63.08
CA VAL A 112 0.07 29.02 -63.76
C VAL A 112 -0.35 30.38 -64.32
N VAL A 113 -0.23 31.47 -63.55
CA VAL A 113 -0.55 32.83 -64.01
C VAL A 113 0.35 33.26 -65.17
N GLU A 114 1.63 32.93 -65.12
CA GLU A 114 2.59 33.25 -66.18
C GLU A 114 2.26 32.51 -67.48
N VAL A 115 2.01 31.20 -67.40
CA VAL A 115 1.56 30.39 -68.53
C VAL A 115 0.23 30.91 -69.09
N GLN A 116 -0.72 31.27 -68.23
CA GLN A 116 -2.00 31.83 -68.65
C GLN A 116 -1.84 33.17 -69.38
N LYS A 117 -0.90 34.02 -68.94
CA LYS A 117 -0.55 35.28 -69.60
C LYS A 117 0.11 35.03 -70.97
N GLU A 118 0.99 34.05 -71.06
CA GLU A 118 1.64 33.61 -72.31
C GLU A 118 0.60 33.12 -73.33
N ILE A 119 -0.35 32.28 -72.88
CA ILE A 119 -1.49 31.81 -73.69
C ILE A 119 -2.37 32.98 -74.11
N SER A 120 -2.71 33.90 -73.20
CA SER A 120 -3.54 35.06 -73.52
C SER A 120 -2.87 35.98 -74.56
N ARG A 121 -1.54 36.17 -74.49
CA ARG A 121 -0.78 36.90 -75.53
C ARG A 121 -0.77 36.15 -76.87
N LYS A 122 -0.53 34.83 -76.87
CA LYS A 122 -0.59 34.01 -78.09
C LYS A 122 -1.99 34.01 -78.72
N CYS A 123 -3.05 33.94 -77.91
CA CYS A 123 -4.44 34.03 -78.37
C CYS A 123 -4.83 35.41 -78.90
N LYS A 124 -4.18 36.50 -78.46
CA LYS A 124 -4.37 37.85 -79.03
C LYS A 124 -3.64 38.04 -80.36
N ASN A 125 -2.58 37.28 -80.61
CA ASN A 125 -1.70 37.45 -81.77
C ASN A 125 -1.92 36.41 -82.89
N VAL A 126 -2.77 35.41 -82.66
CA VAL A 126 -3.10 34.38 -83.64
C VAL A 126 -4.60 34.16 -83.57
N GLY A 127 -5.30 34.36 -84.70
CA GLY A 127 -6.65 33.82 -84.86
C GLY A 127 -6.57 32.30 -84.71
N LEU A 128 -6.99 31.79 -83.56
CA LEU A 128 -6.78 30.38 -83.21
C LEU A 128 -7.90 29.50 -83.73
N ASP A 129 -7.46 28.40 -84.32
CA ASP A 129 -8.25 27.30 -84.83
C ASP A 129 -9.19 26.72 -83.76
N LYS A 130 -10.49 26.91 -83.99
CA LYS A 130 -11.62 26.59 -83.11
C LYS A 130 -11.71 25.09 -82.78
N GLU A 131 -11.09 24.25 -83.60
CA GLU A 131 -11.19 22.79 -83.52
C GLU A 131 -10.24 22.20 -82.47
N ALA A 132 -9.03 22.76 -82.28
CA ALA A 132 -8.10 22.34 -81.23
C ALA A 132 -8.65 22.60 -79.81
N LEU A 133 -9.39 23.70 -79.63
CA LEU A 133 -10.05 24.02 -78.36
C LEU A 133 -11.20 23.05 -78.03
N LYS A 134 -11.97 22.62 -79.03
CA LYS A 134 -13.02 21.60 -78.84
C LYS A 134 -12.41 20.26 -78.42
N GLN A 135 -11.28 19.89 -78.99
CA GLN A 135 -10.62 18.62 -78.67
C GLN A 135 -10.08 18.61 -77.24
N MET A 136 -9.42 19.68 -76.79
CA MET A 136 -8.99 19.81 -75.39
C MET A 136 -10.16 19.83 -74.40
N LEU A 137 -11.28 20.48 -74.76
CA LEU A 137 -12.48 20.51 -73.92
C LEU A 137 -13.08 19.10 -73.76
N ALA A 138 -13.14 18.32 -74.84
CA ALA A 138 -13.59 16.93 -74.79
C ALA A 138 -12.69 16.06 -73.90
N GLU A 139 -11.36 16.23 -74.02
CA GLU A 139 -10.39 15.47 -73.23
C GLU A 139 -10.47 15.81 -71.73
N LEU A 140 -10.64 17.10 -71.39
CA LEU A 140 -10.85 17.54 -70.01
C LEU A 140 -12.18 17.02 -69.44
N LYS A 141 -13.24 16.96 -70.24
CA LYS A 141 -14.54 16.43 -69.81
C LYS A 141 -14.47 14.93 -69.49
N VAL A 142 -13.73 14.16 -70.29
CA VAL A 142 -13.50 12.73 -70.03
C VAL A 142 -12.65 12.53 -68.77
N LYS A 143 -11.57 13.31 -68.58
CA LYS A 143 -10.74 13.24 -67.36
C LYS A 143 -11.53 13.61 -66.11
N LEU A 144 -12.38 14.64 -66.21
CA LEU A 144 -13.27 15.04 -65.13
C LEU A 144 -14.22 13.88 -64.77
N GLN A 145 -14.94 13.33 -65.75
CA GLN A 145 -15.87 12.22 -65.52
C GLN A 145 -15.18 11.00 -64.88
N LYS A 146 -14.00 10.61 -65.38
CA LYS A 146 -13.20 9.52 -64.80
C LYS A 146 -12.82 9.80 -63.34
N SER A 147 -12.46 11.04 -63.01
CA SER A 147 -12.16 11.45 -61.64
C SER A 147 -13.41 11.42 -60.74
N THR A 148 -14.57 11.81 -61.25
CA THR A 148 -15.83 11.78 -60.49
C THR A 148 -16.26 10.35 -60.14
N GLU A 149 -16.14 9.42 -61.10
CA GLU A 149 -16.46 8.01 -60.90
C GLU A 149 -15.51 7.35 -59.88
N SER A 150 -14.21 7.69 -59.93
CA SER A 150 -13.23 7.25 -58.93
C SER A 150 -13.55 7.80 -57.54
N CYS A 151 -13.96 9.07 -57.44
CA CYS A 151 -14.35 9.69 -56.17
C CYS A 151 -15.58 9.01 -55.56
N ALA A 152 -16.61 8.74 -56.37
CA ALA A 152 -17.81 8.03 -55.94
C ALA A 152 -17.52 6.58 -55.49
N SER A 153 -16.53 5.92 -56.09
CA SER A 153 -16.08 4.60 -55.65
C SER A 153 -15.38 4.67 -54.29
N GLN A 154 -14.52 5.68 -54.06
CA GLN A 154 -13.84 5.87 -52.78
C GLN A 154 -14.81 6.23 -51.66
N GLU A 155 -15.82 7.05 -51.94
CA GLU A 155 -16.84 7.44 -50.97
C GLU A 155 -17.63 6.23 -50.44
N LYS A 156 -17.93 5.26 -51.30
CA LYS A 156 -18.59 4.01 -50.87
C LYS A 156 -17.72 3.15 -49.94
N GLU A 157 -16.42 3.05 -50.22
CA GLU A 157 -15.49 2.34 -49.34
C GLU A 157 -15.35 3.05 -47.98
N LEU A 158 -15.35 4.39 -47.95
CA LEU A 158 -15.34 5.15 -46.70
C LEU A 158 -16.60 4.89 -45.86
N VAL A 159 -17.78 4.91 -46.47
CA VAL A 159 -19.04 4.59 -45.76
C VAL A 159 -19.03 3.17 -45.19
N LYS A 160 -18.44 2.21 -45.90
CA LYS A 160 -18.28 0.84 -45.40
C LYS A 160 -17.33 0.80 -44.19
N ILE A 161 -16.18 1.45 -44.27
CA ILE A 161 -15.20 1.51 -43.17
C ILE A 161 -15.82 2.20 -41.94
N GLU A 162 -16.61 3.26 -42.13
CA GLU A 162 -17.32 3.95 -41.06
C GLU A 162 -18.32 3.02 -40.37
N SER A 163 -19.10 2.26 -41.14
CA SER A 163 -20.00 1.23 -40.62
C SER A 163 -19.26 0.15 -39.83
N ASP A 164 -18.15 -0.37 -40.37
CA ASP A 164 -17.34 -1.40 -39.71
C ASP A 164 -16.75 -0.86 -38.40
N TYR A 165 -16.22 0.37 -38.39
CA TYR A 165 -15.72 1.03 -37.19
C TYR A 165 -16.80 1.20 -36.12
N GLN A 166 -18.00 1.62 -36.51
CA GLN A 166 -19.13 1.76 -35.59
C GLN A 166 -19.51 0.42 -34.95
N SER A 167 -19.45 -0.68 -35.70
CA SER A 167 -19.71 -2.02 -35.17
C SER A 167 -18.67 -2.46 -34.14
N VAL A 168 -17.39 -2.19 -34.40
CA VAL A 168 -16.29 -2.48 -33.47
C VAL A 168 -16.41 -1.64 -32.21
N TYR A 169 -16.76 -0.35 -32.35
CA TYR A 169 -16.97 0.54 -31.22
C TYR A 169 -18.06 0.02 -30.27
N GLN A 170 -19.20 -0.44 -30.81
CA GLN A 170 -20.28 -1.04 -30.00
C GLN A 170 -19.82 -2.31 -29.27
N LEU A 171 -19.05 -3.19 -29.92
CA LEU A 171 -18.46 -4.37 -29.27
C LEU A 171 -17.53 -3.98 -28.11
N CYS A 172 -16.75 -2.90 -28.26
CA CYS A 172 -15.91 -2.40 -27.19
C CYS A 172 -16.72 -1.86 -26.01
N GLU A 173 -17.85 -1.18 -26.25
CA GLU A 173 -18.76 -0.72 -25.19
C GLU A 173 -19.36 -1.91 -24.42
N ASP A 174 -19.81 -2.94 -25.13
CA ASP A 174 -20.33 -4.16 -24.52
C ASP A 174 -19.26 -4.86 -23.66
N GLN A 175 -18.05 -5.02 -24.19
CA GLN A 175 -16.93 -5.60 -23.44
C GLN A 175 -16.61 -4.79 -22.18
N ALA A 176 -16.58 -3.46 -22.27
CA ALA A 176 -16.37 -2.60 -21.11
C ALA A 176 -17.47 -2.79 -20.05
N HIS A 177 -18.73 -2.94 -20.48
CA HIS A 177 -19.84 -3.24 -19.59
C HIS A 177 -19.65 -4.57 -18.84
N TYR A 178 -19.27 -5.64 -19.55
CA TYR A 178 -19.00 -6.95 -18.93
C TYR A 178 -17.82 -6.90 -17.96
N ILE A 179 -16.71 -6.25 -18.33
CA ILE A 179 -15.55 -6.08 -17.44
C ILE A 179 -15.97 -5.40 -16.14
N LYS A 180 -16.73 -4.30 -16.25
CA LYS A 180 -17.24 -3.56 -15.08
C LYS A 180 -18.12 -4.45 -14.19
N LYS A 181 -18.96 -5.29 -14.79
CA LYS A 181 -19.81 -6.24 -14.06
C LYS A 181 -18.98 -7.30 -13.33
N TYR A 182 -17.94 -7.85 -13.95
CA TYR A 182 -17.05 -8.82 -13.31
C TYR A 182 -16.25 -8.20 -12.16
N GLN A 183 -15.76 -6.97 -12.32
CA GLN A 183 -15.08 -6.24 -11.26
C GLN A 183 -15.98 -6.02 -10.04
N GLU A 184 -17.26 -5.71 -10.25
CA GLU A 184 -18.21 -5.54 -9.15
C GLU A 184 -18.50 -6.86 -8.42
N ILE A 185 -18.63 -7.98 -9.14
CA ILE A 185 -18.79 -9.31 -8.54
C ILE A 185 -17.57 -9.68 -7.70
N LEU A 186 -16.36 -9.44 -8.21
CA LEU A 186 -15.11 -9.68 -7.47
C LEU A 186 -15.08 -8.87 -6.17
N ARG A 187 -15.44 -7.59 -6.23
CA ARG A 187 -15.53 -6.71 -5.05
C ARG A 187 -16.54 -7.22 -4.02
N GLN A 188 -17.67 -7.76 -4.49
CA GLN A 188 -18.69 -8.32 -3.62
C GLN A 188 -18.21 -9.61 -2.93
N MET A 189 -17.55 -10.51 -3.67
CA MET A 189 -16.97 -11.73 -3.10
C MET A 189 -15.90 -11.44 -2.04
N GLU A 190 -15.09 -10.39 -2.25
CA GLU A 190 -14.07 -9.98 -1.27
C GLU A 190 -14.71 -9.50 0.04
N LYS A 191 -15.75 -8.66 -0.04
CA LYS A 191 -16.52 -8.23 1.13
C LYS A 191 -17.19 -9.39 1.86
N GLU A 192 -17.74 -10.35 1.11
CA GLU A 192 -18.36 -11.55 1.70
C GLU A 192 -17.32 -12.42 2.41
N LYS A 193 -16.11 -12.54 1.85
CA LYS A 193 -15.00 -13.24 2.52
C LYS A 193 -14.59 -12.55 3.82
N GLU A 194 -14.47 -11.22 3.82
CA GLU A 194 -14.19 -10.44 5.05
C GLU A 194 -15.31 -10.61 6.09
N MET A 195 -16.57 -10.53 5.66
CA MET A 195 -17.73 -10.74 6.52
C MET A 195 -17.71 -12.13 7.16
N MET A 196 -17.40 -13.17 6.38
CA MET A 196 -17.29 -14.54 6.86
C MET A 196 -16.16 -14.72 7.89
N LEU A 197 -15.02 -14.04 7.70
CA LEU A 197 -13.93 -14.06 8.69
C LEU A 197 -14.35 -13.38 10.00
N LEU A 198 -14.98 -12.20 9.92
CA LEU A 198 -15.50 -11.50 11.08
C LEU A 198 -16.57 -12.32 11.82
N GLU A 199 -17.47 -12.98 11.09
CA GLU A 199 -18.48 -13.85 11.69
C GLU A 199 -17.84 -15.01 12.46
N LYS A 200 -16.81 -15.67 11.89
CA LYS A 200 -16.05 -16.71 12.59
C LYS A 200 -15.39 -16.20 13.86
N GLU A 201 -14.80 -15.01 13.82
CA GLU A 201 -14.23 -14.40 15.02
C GLU A 201 -15.32 -14.13 16.06
N VAL A 202 -16.44 -13.52 15.68
CA VAL A 202 -17.58 -13.26 16.56
C VAL A 202 -18.11 -14.55 17.19
N GLN A 203 -18.25 -15.63 16.41
CA GLN A 203 -18.65 -16.94 16.93
C GLN A 203 -17.62 -17.50 17.93
N ARG A 204 -16.33 -17.34 17.66
CA ARG A 204 -15.25 -17.73 18.58
C ARG A 204 -15.32 -16.95 19.89
N TRP A 205 -15.47 -15.63 19.84
CA TRP A 205 -15.66 -14.78 21.01
C TRP A 205 -16.93 -15.17 21.78
N GLY A 206 -18.04 -15.43 21.10
CA GLY A 206 -19.29 -15.89 21.71
C GLY A 206 -19.13 -17.21 22.48
N SER A 207 -18.43 -18.18 21.88
CA SER A 207 -18.12 -19.48 22.49
C SER A 207 -17.18 -19.34 23.69
N SER A 208 -16.20 -18.43 23.61
CA SER A 208 -15.30 -18.10 24.73
C SER A 208 -16.05 -17.46 25.89
N ILE A 209 -17.01 -16.58 25.62
CA ILE A 209 -17.86 -15.95 26.66
C ILE A 209 -18.78 -17.00 27.30
N GLN A 210 -19.37 -17.90 26.50
CA GLN A 210 -20.22 -18.98 27.03
C GLN A 210 -19.42 -19.96 27.90
N SER A 211 -18.21 -20.35 27.47
CA SER A 211 -17.34 -21.24 28.26
C SER A 211 -16.86 -20.59 29.57
N ALA A 212 -16.60 -19.28 29.56
CA ALA A 212 -16.30 -18.53 30.78
C ALA A 212 -17.50 -18.50 31.75
N LYS A 213 -18.75 -18.48 31.24
CA LYS A 213 -19.98 -18.53 32.05
C LYS A 213 -20.34 -19.92 32.58
N THR A 214 -19.91 -21.00 31.92
CA THR A 214 -20.28 -22.38 32.29
C THR A 214 -19.29 -23.09 33.21
N ARG A 215 -18.16 -22.48 33.58
CA ARG A 215 -17.27 -23.03 34.62
C ARG A 215 -17.94 -22.93 36.00
N PRO A 216 -18.17 -24.04 36.73
CA PRO A 216 -18.71 -24.00 38.09
C PRO A 216 -17.74 -23.23 39.00
N GLY A 217 -18.16 -22.04 39.46
CA GLY A 217 -17.34 -21.13 40.28
C GLY A 217 -16.98 -19.79 39.62
N ALA A 218 -17.28 -19.60 38.33
CA ALA A 218 -17.10 -18.33 37.62
C ALA A 218 -18.45 -17.64 37.32
N ASP A 219 -19.28 -17.47 38.35
CA ASP A 219 -20.47 -16.63 38.22
C ASP A 219 -20.06 -15.15 38.32
N TYR A 220 -19.59 -14.60 37.19
CA TYR A 220 -19.33 -13.16 37.05
C TYR A 220 -20.59 -12.31 37.33
N GLY A 221 -21.79 -12.90 37.29
CA GLY A 221 -23.04 -12.25 37.68
C GLY A 221 -23.12 -12.01 39.19
N SER A 222 -22.78 -13.01 40.00
CA SER A 222 -22.82 -12.93 41.46
C SER A 222 -21.74 -12.00 42.03
N ASP A 223 -20.49 -12.09 41.54
CA ASP A 223 -19.39 -11.25 42.03
C ASP A 223 -19.55 -9.77 41.65
N HIS A 224 -20.07 -9.48 40.45
CA HIS A 224 -20.40 -8.12 40.05
C HIS A 224 -21.51 -7.53 40.94
N GLN A 225 -22.53 -8.31 41.29
CA GLN A 225 -23.57 -7.87 42.22
C GLN A 225 -23.04 -7.65 43.65
N LEU A 226 -22.11 -8.50 44.11
CA LEU A 226 -21.44 -8.31 45.41
C LEU A 226 -20.57 -7.06 45.43
N LEU A 227 -19.86 -6.76 44.33
CA LEU A 227 -19.08 -5.54 44.16
C LEU A 227 -19.97 -4.30 44.19
N ILE A 228 -21.10 -4.32 43.47
CA ILE A 228 -22.12 -3.25 43.51
C ILE A 228 -22.66 -3.08 44.94
N ALA A 229 -22.98 -4.18 45.65
CA ALA A 229 -23.46 -4.12 47.02
C ALA A 229 -22.42 -3.53 47.98
N LYS A 230 -21.14 -3.95 47.84
CA LYS A 230 -20.00 -3.44 48.62
C LYS A 230 -19.75 -1.95 48.36
N PHE A 231 -19.87 -1.51 47.11
CA PHE A 231 -19.78 -0.10 46.74
C PHE A 231 -20.92 0.72 47.32
N ARG A 232 -22.17 0.24 47.23
CA ARG A 232 -23.35 0.88 47.85
C ARG A 232 -23.22 1.01 49.37
N LEU A 233 -22.68 -0.02 50.04
CA LEU A 233 -22.39 0.01 51.48
C LEU A 233 -21.31 1.05 51.83
N ARG A 234 -20.25 1.14 51.04
CA ARG A 234 -19.19 2.15 51.21
C ARG A 234 -19.73 3.57 51.02
N LEU A 235 -20.59 3.81 50.02
CA LEU A 235 -21.24 5.11 49.81
C LEU A 235 -22.18 5.49 50.97
N LYS A 236 -22.92 4.54 51.54
CA LYS A 236 -23.73 4.76 52.76
C LYS A 236 -22.87 5.10 53.99
N LYS A 237 -21.63 4.59 54.07
CA LYS A 237 -20.69 4.86 55.17
C LYS A 237 -20.05 6.25 55.04
N VAL A 238 -19.76 6.68 53.81
CA VAL A 238 -19.26 8.03 53.50
C VAL A 238 -20.35 9.10 53.72
N GLY A 239 -21.61 8.80 53.39
CA GLY A 239 -22.74 9.71 53.63
C GLY A 239 -23.05 9.99 55.11
N LYS A 240 -22.58 9.16 56.05
CA LYS A 240 -22.75 9.37 57.50
C LYS A 240 -21.61 10.14 58.17
N THR A 241 -20.47 10.30 57.48
CA THR A 241 -19.25 10.93 58.03
C THR A 241 -19.04 12.37 57.55
N ILE A 242 -19.87 12.87 56.63
CA ILE A 242 -19.80 14.26 56.18
C ILE A 242 -21.02 15.01 56.73
N ARG A 243 -20.91 15.45 58.00
CA ARG A 243 -21.65 16.64 58.45
C ARG A 243 -20.90 17.87 57.91
N PRO A 244 -21.55 18.82 57.23
CA PRO A 244 -20.83 19.90 56.57
C PRO A 244 -20.33 20.90 57.62
N HIS A 245 -19.02 20.96 57.83
CA HIS A 245 -18.39 22.06 58.55
C HIS A 245 -18.20 23.23 57.57
N ARG A 246 -18.92 24.32 57.86
CA ARG A 246 -18.88 25.60 57.16
C ARG A 246 -17.69 26.43 57.67
N CYS A 247 -16.84 26.95 56.78
CA CYS A 247 -16.06 28.20 56.93
C CYS A 247 -15.34 28.49 55.59
N LYS A 248 -15.80 29.48 54.82
CA LYS A 248 -15.43 30.91 54.78
C LYS A 248 -14.20 31.19 53.89
N ALA A 249 -14.50 31.84 52.77
CA ALA A 249 -13.58 32.41 51.82
C ALA A 249 -12.74 33.54 52.44
N GLN A 250 -11.46 33.60 52.07
CA GLN A 250 -10.67 34.83 52.01
C GLN A 250 -9.64 34.68 50.89
N ASN A 251 -9.68 35.62 49.95
CA ASN A 251 -8.66 35.85 48.94
C ASN A 251 -7.43 36.48 49.59
N ASN A 252 -6.23 36.24 49.03
CA ASN A 252 -5.36 37.30 48.50
C ASN A 252 -4.14 36.73 47.76
N SER A 253 -3.76 37.47 46.72
CA SER A 253 -2.71 37.33 45.72
C SER A 253 -1.26 37.31 46.24
N VAL A 254 -0.33 36.64 45.53
CA VAL A 254 1.02 37.14 45.14
C VAL A 254 1.54 36.33 43.93
N GLN A 255 2.04 37.03 42.91
CA GLN A 255 2.75 36.50 41.74
C GLN A 255 4.09 35.83 42.11
N ILE A 256 4.42 34.69 41.48
CA ILE A 256 5.81 34.22 41.35
C ILE A 256 6.05 33.78 39.90
N VAL A 257 7.04 34.44 39.32
CA VAL A 257 7.62 34.31 37.97
C VAL A 257 8.17 32.90 37.73
N LYS A 258 7.99 32.36 36.52
CA LYS A 258 8.64 31.12 36.04
C LYS A 258 9.96 31.44 35.34
N PRO A 259 11.12 30.93 35.81
CA PRO A 259 12.31 30.78 34.99
C PRO A 259 12.54 29.30 34.70
N GLY A 260 12.45 28.89 33.44
CA GLY A 260 12.77 27.49 33.08
C GLY A 260 12.40 27.01 31.67
N SER A 261 11.84 27.85 30.79
CA SER A 261 11.39 27.39 29.46
C SER A 261 12.40 27.59 28.33
N THR A 262 13.60 28.15 28.58
CA THR A 262 14.57 28.47 27.51
C THR A 262 15.81 27.58 27.47
N LEU A 263 16.00 26.63 28.40
CA LEU A 263 17.18 25.75 28.40
C LEU A 263 16.90 24.34 27.85
N VAL A 264 15.64 23.89 27.84
CA VAL A 264 15.27 22.53 27.38
C VAL A 264 15.16 22.47 25.85
N GLU A 265 14.75 23.55 25.19
CA GLU A 265 14.62 23.59 23.73
C GLU A 265 15.97 23.63 23.01
N THR A 266 17.03 24.16 23.64
CA THR A 266 18.37 24.23 23.02
C THR A 266 19.14 22.91 23.10
N ILE A 267 18.80 22.03 24.06
CA ILE A 267 19.47 20.73 24.21
C ILE A 267 18.83 19.67 23.30
N GLN A 268 17.55 19.83 22.95
CA GLN A 268 16.83 18.90 22.08
C GLN A 268 17.18 19.07 20.59
N SER A 269 17.68 20.24 20.15
CA SER A 269 18.04 20.48 18.75
C SER A 269 19.39 19.89 18.32
N ASN A 270 20.26 19.53 19.26
CA ASN A 270 21.64 19.12 18.96
C ASN A 270 21.87 17.59 19.01
N MET A 271 20.85 16.78 19.30
CA MET A 271 20.94 15.31 19.18
C MET A 271 20.41 14.76 17.86
N VAL A 272 19.89 15.61 16.96
CA VAL A 272 19.36 15.21 15.64
C VAL A 272 20.34 15.63 14.53
N SER A 273 21.56 15.11 14.56
CA SER A 273 22.41 15.10 13.37
C SER A 273 23.63 14.19 13.54
N PHE A 274 23.42 12.89 13.38
CA PHE A 274 24.46 12.00 12.88
C PHE A 274 23.89 11.20 11.70
N PRO A 275 24.18 11.57 10.45
CA PRO A 275 23.83 10.73 9.31
C PRO A 275 24.83 9.58 9.26
N CYS A 276 24.35 8.34 9.43
CA CYS A 276 25.13 7.13 9.22
C CYS A 276 24.64 6.43 7.93
N PRO A 277 25.10 6.83 6.74
CA PRO A 277 24.55 6.39 5.45
C PRO A 277 24.90 4.95 5.03
N ARG A 278 25.47 4.12 5.91
CA ARG A 278 26.01 2.79 5.52
C ARG A 278 25.06 1.61 5.74
N LEU A 279 23.96 1.77 6.48
CA LEU A 279 23.01 0.68 6.78
C LEU A 279 21.83 0.60 5.78
N GLU A 280 21.43 1.73 5.18
CA GLU A 280 20.29 1.75 4.24
C GLU A 280 20.64 1.11 2.90
N HIS A 281 21.86 1.33 2.39
CA HIS A 281 22.34 0.66 1.18
C HIS A 281 22.46 -0.85 1.35
N PHE A 282 22.82 -1.33 2.54
CA PHE A 282 22.88 -2.75 2.84
C PHE A 282 21.49 -3.38 2.88
N ARG A 283 20.50 -2.68 3.44
CA ARG A 283 19.09 -3.12 3.44
C ARG A 283 18.52 -3.20 2.02
N TYR A 284 18.83 -2.21 1.16
CA TYR A 284 18.43 -2.23 -0.25
C TYR A 284 19.12 -3.36 -1.03
N PHE A 285 20.40 -3.59 -0.76
CA PHE A 285 21.16 -4.69 -1.37
C PHE A 285 20.57 -6.06 -1.00
N ILE A 286 20.25 -6.30 0.28
CA ILE A 286 19.61 -7.55 0.71
C ILE A 286 18.22 -7.71 0.06
N SER A 287 17.43 -6.63 0.01
CA SER A 287 16.12 -6.66 -0.62
C SER A 287 16.20 -6.97 -2.12
N MET A 288 17.16 -6.36 -2.82
CA MET A 288 17.40 -6.63 -4.24
C MET A 288 17.85 -8.06 -4.49
N VAL A 289 18.71 -8.60 -3.63
CA VAL A 289 19.14 -10.00 -3.73
C VAL A 289 17.97 -10.96 -3.51
N MET A 290 17.10 -10.70 -2.52
CA MET A 290 15.89 -11.51 -2.31
C MET A 290 14.91 -11.48 -3.48
N ILE A 291 14.67 -10.30 -4.06
CA ILE A 291 13.79 -10.13 -5.22
C ILE A 291 14.40 -10.86 -6.42
N PHE A 292 15.70 -10.76 -6.63
CA PHE A 292 16.41 -11.45 -7.70
C PHE A 292 16.28 -12.98 -7.59
N PHE A 293 16.48 -13.56 -6.41
CA PHE A 293 16.28 -15.00 -6.21
C PHE A 293 14.82 -15.43 -6.41
N ARG A 294 13.86 -14.58 -6.04
CA ARG A 294 12.43 -14.85 -6.26
C ARG A 294 12.07 -14.85 -7.75
N LEU A 295 12.57 -13.88 -8.50
CA LEU A 295 12.41 -13.81 -9.95
C LEU A 295 13.11 -14.97 -10.66
N LEU A 296 14.31 -15.33 -10.22
CA LEU A 296 15.03 -16.49 -10.73
C LEU A 296 14.25 -17.78 -10.47
N GLY A 297 13.63 -17.91 -9.30
CA GLY A 297 12.69 -18.99 -9.00
C GLY A 297 11.52 -19.04 -9.99
N TYR A 298 10.84 -17.92 -10.25
CA TYR A 298 9.74 -17.89 -11.23
C TYR A 298 10.19 -18.27 -12.64
N VAL A 299 11.37 -17.83 -13.07
CA VAL A 299 11.94 -18.21 -14.37
C VAL A 299 12.23 -19.72 -14.42
N LEU A 300 12.79 -20.29 -13.36
CA LEU A 300 13.03 -21.74 -13.27
C LEU A 300 11.72 -22.54 -13.27
N PHE A 301 10.72 -22.11 -12.50
CA PHE A 301 9.38 -22.72 -12.50
C PHE A 301 8.69 -22.61 -13.87
N TYR A 302 8.82 -21.47 -14.54
CA TYR A 302 8.24 -21.26 -15.86
C TYR A 302 8.95 -22.10 -16.95
N LEU A 303 10.28 -22.20 -16.88
CA LEU A 303 11.05 -23.10 -17.75
C LEU A 303 10.70 -24.57 -17.50
N GLN A 304 10.52 -24.98 -16.25
CA GLN A 304 10.10 -26.33 -15.88
C GLN A 304 8.64 -26.64 -16.27
N TYR A 305 7.77 -25.62 -16.30
CA TYR A 305 6.39 -25.74 -16.77
C TYR A 305 6.30 -25.87 -18.30
N ILE A 306 7.13 -25.13 -19.04
CA ILE A 306 7.16 -25.20 -20.51
C ILE A 306 7.83 -26.48 -21.01
N ASN A 307 8.92 -26.90 -20.38
CA ASN A 307 9.63 -28.11 -20.78
C ASN A 307 10.37 -28.74 -19.58
N PRO A 308 9.79 -29.73 -18.91
CA PRO A 308 10.41 -30.34 -17.73
C PRO A 308 11.72 -31.07 -18.07
N ASP A 309 11.86 -31.57 -19.29
CA ASP A 309 13.04 -32.32 -19.74
C ASP A 309 14.24 -31.40 -20.06
N LEU A 310 14.00 -30.11 -20.34
CA LEU A 310 15.06 -29.15 -20.66
C LEU A 310 16.01 -28.89 -19.48
N LEU A 311 15.48 -28.83 -18.25
CA LEU A 311 16.28 -28.67 -17.03
C LEU A 311 16.91 -29.98 -16.56
N VAL A 312 16.30 -31.13 -16.87
CA VAL A 312 16.83 -32.44 -16.46
C VAL A 312 17.94 -32.91 -17.40
N ASP A 313 17.85 -32.59 -18.71
CA ASP A 313 18.81 -33.01 -19.72
C ASP A 313 19.95 -32.02 -19.95
N ALA A 314 19.71 -30.70 -19.83
CA ALA A 314 20.77 -29.70 -20.05
C ALA A 314 21.65 -29.43 -18.82
N LEU A 315 21.09 -29.56 -17.61
CA LEU A 315 21.78 -29.22 -16.36
C LEU A 315 22.97 -30.16 -16.04
N PRO A 316 22.92 -31.48 -16.30
CA PRO A 316 24.08 -32.38 -16.17
C PRO A 316 25.13 -32.18 -17.27
N VAL A 317 24.72 -31.65 -18.43
CA VAL A 317 25.61 -31.39 -19.58
C VAL A 317 26.40 -30.08 -19.38
N VAL A 318 25.79 -29.08 -18.75
CA VAL A 318 26.38 -27.74 -18.56
C VAL A 318 27.14 -27.63 -17.22
N MET A 319 26.77 -28.41 -16.19
CA MET A 319 27.41 -28.33 -14.87
C MET A 319 28.10 -29.63 -14.45
N SER A 320 29.31 -29.48 -13.90
CA SER A 320 30.07 -30.62 -13.36
C SER A 320 29.30 -31.30 -12.22
N ARG A 321 29.48 -32.62 -12.07
CA ARG A 321 28.77 -33.47 -11.09
C ARG A 321 28.91 -32.97 -9.65
N GLU A 322 30.04 -32.33 -9.34
CA GLU A 322 30.35 -31.70 -8.05
C GLU A 322 29.48 -30.45 -7.79
N THR A 323 29.35 -29.57 -8.78
CA THR A 323 28.52 -28.35 -8.71
C THR A 323 27.04 -28.66 -8.64
N LEU A 324 26.57 -29.69 -9.34
CA LEU A 324 25.17 -30.12 -9.30
C LEU A 324 24.78 -30.61 -7.90
N LYS A 325 25.68 -31.35 -7.24
CA LYS A 325 25.47 -31.83 -5.88
C LYS A 325 25.38 -30.68 -4.88
N ARG A 326 26.27 -29.69 -4.98
CA ARG A 326 26.24 -28.47 -4.13
C ARG A 326 24.98 -27.63 -4.36
N LEU A 327 24.53 -27.52 -5.61
CA LEU A 327 23.29 -26.81 -5.95
C LEU A 327 22.07 -27.51 -5.34
N ARG A 328 22.02 -28.85 -5.41
CA ARG A 328 20.96 -29.64 -4.78
C ARG A 328 20.93 -29.45 -3.27
N GLU A 329 22.09 -29.49 -2.62
CA GLU A 329 22.22 -29.29 -1.16
C GLU A 329 21.80 -27.86 -0.75
N ALA A 330 22.07 -26.84 -1.59
CA ALA A 330 21.68 -25.47 -1.33
C ALA A 330 20.17 -25.19 -1.54
N LEU A 331 19.53 -25.89 -2.47
CA LEU A 331 18.10 -25.73 -2.78
C LEU A 331 17.18 -26.61 -1.90
N PHE A 332 17.71 -27.67 -1.31
CA PHE A 332 16.96 -28.62 -0.46
C PHE A 332 16.17 -27.97 0.69
N PRO A 333 16.69 -26.95 1.41
CA PRO A 333 15.94 -26.27 2.49
C PRO A 333 14.77 -25.42 1.98
N PHE A 334 14.79 -24.98 0.72
CA PHE A 334 13.76 -24.12 0.15
C PHE A 334 12.60 -24.90 -0.47
N LEU A 335 12.86 -26.13 -0.93
CA LEU A 335 11.85 -27.01 -1.52
C LEU A 335 11.09 -27.86 -0.48
N THR A 336 11.58 -27.94 0.76
CA THR A 336 10.96 -28.71 1.84
C THR A 336 9.93 -27.90 2.66
N LEU A 337 9.80 -26.59 2.43
CA LEU A 337 8.90 -25.73 3.20
C LEU A 337 7.42 -25.77 2.76
N GLU A 338 7.05 -26.58 1.75
CA GLU A 338 5.71 -26.54 1.15
C GLU A 338 5.01 -27.90 1.00
N VAL A 339 5.48 -28.95 1.69
CA VAL A 339 4.92 -30.32 1.52
C VAL A 339 4.31 -30.94 2.78
N GLU A 340 4.27 -30.24 3.92
CA GLU A 340 3.84 -30.85 5.20
C GLU A 340 2.51 -30.33 5.79
N GLU A 341 1.56 -29.90 4.94
CA GLU A 341 0.20 -29.52 5.40
C GLU A 341 -0.98 -30.19 4.68
N VAL A 342 -0.76 -31.23 3.87
CA VAL A 342 -1.87 -31.99 3.26
C VAL A 342 -1.59 -33.50 3.26
N LEU A 343 -1.80 -34.16 4.41
CA LEU A 343 -2.16 -35.57 4.44
C LEU A 343 -3.12 -35.85 5.62
N PRO A 344 -4.33 -36.38 5.38
CA PRO A 344 -5.24 -36.78 6.46
C PRO A 344 -4.83 -38.17 7.00
N HIS A 345 -4.90 -38.32 8.33
CA HIS A 345 -5.04 -39.61 9.00
C HIS A 345 -6.51 -40.03 9.05
#